data_AF-A0A7C4BZA8-F1
#
_entry.id   AF-A0A7C4BZA8-F1
#
_cell.length_a   1.000
_cell.length_b   1.000
_cell.length_c   1.000
_cell.angle_alpha   90.00
_cell.angle_beta   90.00
_cell.angle_gamma   90.00
#
_symmetry.space_group_name_H-M   'P 1'
#
loop_
_entity.id
_entity.type
_entity.pdbx_description
1 polymer ?
#
loop_
_entity_poly.entity_id
_entity_poly.type
_entity_poly.pdbx_seq_one_letter_code
_entity_poly.pdbx_strand_id
1 'polypeptide(L)'
;MHQITSKERLETTLNHRDPDRIPVDFGSTAVTGIHVSCVAALRDDYGLERWPVKVHEPYQMLGLIEDDLREAMGLDVIGVFPRKTMFGFPNENWKPWRARSFGPETF
;
A
#
# COMPACT_ATOMS: atom_id res chain seq x y z
N MET A 1 23.73 -4.89 17.15
CA MET A 1 23.49 -3.74 16.24
C MET A 1 22.31 -2.97 16.80
N HIS A 2 22.41 -1.65 16.93
CA HIS A 2 21.27 -0.85 17.38
C HIS A 2 20.27 -0.79 16.21
N GLN A 3 19.08 -1.38 16.38
CA GLN A 3 18.01 -1.24 15.40
C GLN A 3 17.42 0.17 15.54
N ILE A 4 17.51 0.95 14.46
CA ILE A 4 16.81 2.24 14.37
C ILE A 4 15.36 1.99 13.90
N THR A 5 14.46 2.84 14.36
CA THR A 5 13.04 2.84 13.97
C THR A 5 12.86 3.24 12.50
N SER A 6 11.70 2.93 11.90
CA SER A 6 11.38 3.37 10.53
C SER A 6 11.43 4.88 10.36
N LYS A 7 11.02 5.63 11.39
CA LYS A 7 11.15 7.09 11.42
C LYS A 7 12.61 7.53 11.37
N GLU A 8 13.46 7.00 12.25
CA GLU A 8 14.89 7.33 12.29
C GLU A 8 15.60 6.92 10.99
N ARG A 9 15.22 5.79 10.39
CA ARG A 9 15.71 5.33 9.08
C ARG A 9 15.39 6.33 7.97
N LEU A 10 14.14 6.79 7.91
CA LEU A 10 13.71 7.79 6.94
C LEU A 10 14.41 9.13 7.19
N GLU A 11 14.46 9.61 8.43
CA GLU A 11 15.13 10.86 8.79
C GLU A 11 16.63 10.82 8.44
N THR A 12 17.32 9.70 8.72
CA THR A 12 18.74 9.52 8.37
C THR A 12 18.94 9.62 6.86
N THR A 13 18.08 8.94 6.08
CA THR A 13 18.12 8.95 4.62
C THR A 13 17.86 10.34 4.05
N LEU A 14 16.85 11.06 4.56
CA LEU A 14 16.54 12.44 4.14
C LEU A 14 17.65 13.44 4.48
N ASN A 15 18.47 13.13 5.48
CA ASN A 15 19.68 13.89 5.82
C ASN A 15 20.92 13.46 5.02
N HIS A 16 20.74 12.67 3.94
CA HIS A 16 21.82 12.17 3.09
C HIS A 16 22.90 11.40 3.85
N ARG A 17 22.50 10.61 4.85
CA ARG A 17 23.37 9.69 5.59
C ARG A 17 22.93 8.25 5.36
N ASP A 18 23.87 7.31 5.47
CA ASP A 18 23.58 5.89 5.29
C ASP A 18 22.78 5.35 6.50
N PRO A 19 21.54 4.87 6.29
CA PRO A 19 20.78 4.16 7.32
C PRO A 19 21.22 2.70 7.48
N ASP A 20 20.57 1.95 8.37
CA ASP A 20 20.76 0.51 8.52
C ASP A 20 20.27 -0.30 7.30
N ARG A 21 19.27 0.22 6.57
CA ARG A 21 18.82 -0.27 5.24
C ARG A 21 18.05 0.82 4.49
N ILE A 22 17.86 0.62 3.19
CA ILE A 22 17.05 1.51 2.35
C ILE A 22 15.61 1.59 2.92
N PRO A 23 15.07 2.79 3.20
CA PRO A 23 13.67 2.94 3.58
C PRO A 23 12.75 2.66 2.37
N VAL A 24 11.63 1.98 2.60
CA VAL A 24 10.71 1.55 1.55
C VAL A 24 9.33 2.20 1.76
N ASP A 25 8.80 2.81 0.70
CA ASP A 25 7.44 3.33 0.63
C ASP A 25 6.65 2.64 -0.48
N PHE A 26 5.52 2.04 -0.10
CA PHE A 26 4.45 1.66 -1.03
C PHE A 26 3.09 2.09 -0.45
N GLY A 27 2.58 3.23 -0.91
CA GLY A 27 1.25 3.73 -0.53
C GLY A 27 1.23 4.92 0.44
N SER A 28 2.36 5.62 0.66
CA SER A 28 2.35 6.86 1.46
C SER A 28 1.70 8.06 0.77
N THR A 29 1.61 8.02 -0.57
CA THR A 29 1.02 9.08 -1.40
C THR A 29 0.00 8.52 -2.38
N ALA A 30 -0.71 9.41 -3.07
CA ALA A 30 -1.66 9.03 -4.12
C ALA A 30 -1.02 8.32 -5.33
N VAL A 31 0.31 8.33 -5.46
CA VAL A 31 1.02 7.77 -6.63
C VAL A 31 2.08 6.72 -6.30
N THR A 32 2.40 6.52 -5.02
CA THR A 32 3.44 5.56 -4.59
C THR A 32 2.88 4.16 -4.27
N GLY A 33 1.61 3.89 -4.58
CA GLY A 33 0.99 2.58 -4.34
C GLY A 33 1.36 1.51 -5.37
N ILE A 34 0.76 0.32 -5.20
CA ILE A 34 0.95 -0.85 -6.05
C ILE A 34 -0.37 -1.19 -6.74
N HIS A 35 -0.32 -1.62 -8.01
CA HIS A 35 -1.51 -2.07 -8.72
C HIS A 35 -2.22 -3.21 -7.97
N VAL A 36 -3.56 -3.18 -7.93
CA VAL A 36 -4.41 -4.07 -7.13
C VAL A 36 -4.13 -5.57 -7.35
N SER A 37 -3.83 -5.98 -8.58
CA SER A 37 -3.50 -7.38 -8.89
C SER A 37 -2.19 -7.83 -8.27
N CYS A 38 -1.19 -6.94 -8.21
CA CYS A 38 0.10 -7.22 -7.61
C CYS A 38 -0.02 -7.25 -6.08
N VAL A 39 -0.87 -6.39 -5.49
CA VAL A 39 -1.18 -6.48 -4.06
C VAL A 39 -1.77 -7.84 -3.71
N ALA A 40 -2.74 -8.32 -4.50
CA ALA A 40 -3.32 -9.65 -4.28
C ALA A 40 -2.26 -10.77 -4.41
N ALA A 41 -1.40 -10.71 -5.43
CA ALA A 41 -0.31 -11.68 -5.60
C ALA A 41 0.72 -11.63 -4.45
N LEU A 42 1.05 -10.45 -3.95
CA LEU A 42 1.94 -10.29 -2.79
C LEU A 42 1.33 -10.90 -1.53
N ARG A 43 0.01 -10.76 -1.32
CA ARG A 43 -0.65 -11.44 -0.19
C ARG A 43 -0.51 -12.95 -0.29
N ASP A 44 -0.70 -13.52 -1.48
CA ASP A 44 -0.50 -14.95 -1.71
C ASP A 44 0.97 -15.36 -1.45
N ASP A 45 1.95 -14.57 -1.90
CA ASP A 45 3.39 -14.81 -1.71
C ASP A 45 3.82 -14.78 -0.23
N TYR A 46 3.30 -13.83 0.55
CA TYR A 46 3.55 -13.74 1.99
C TYR A 46 2.67 -14.71 2.82
N GLY A 47 1.80 -15.50 2.20
CA GLY A 47 0.91 -16.44 2.89
C GLY A 47 -0.15 -15.77 3.76
N LEU A 48 -0.55 -14.53 3.41
CA LEU A 48 -1.57 -13.77 4.11
C LEU A 48 -2.98 -14.19 3.68
N GLU A 49 -3.97 -13.91 4.52
CA GLU A 49 -5.37 -14.23 4.21
C GLU A 49 -5.83 -13.51 2.93
N ARG A 50 -6.57 -14.25 2.09
CA ARG A 50 -7.02 -13.79 0.80
C ARG A 50 -8.43 -13.22 0.89
N TRP A 51 -8.57 -11.95 0.51
CA TRP A 51 -9.85 -11.27 0.34
C TRP A 51 -9.75 -10.24 -0.79
N PRO A 52 -10.88 -9.73 -1.31
CA PRO A 52 -10.87 -8.68 -2.33
C PRO A 52 -10.04 -7.47 -1.88
N VAL A 53 -9.01 -7.13 -2.66
CA VAL A 53 -8.17 -5.97 -2.37
C VAL A 53 -8.96 -4.69 -2.64
N LYS A 54 -8.97 -3.79 -1.67
CA LYS A 54 -9.62 -2.49 -1.77
C LYS A 54 -8.86 -1.59 -2.74
N VAL A 55 -9.50 -1.14 -3.81
CA VAL A 55 -8.92 -0.14 -4.73
C VAL A 55 -9.16 1.26 -4.17
N HIS A 56 -8.18 1.83 -3.50
CA HIS A 56 -8.30 3.15 -2.87
C HIS A 56 -8.10 4.32 -3.85
N GLU A 57 -7.37 4.08 -4.93
CA GLU A 57 -7.13 5.04 -6.01
C GLU A 57 -7.47 4.34 -7.34
N PRO A 58 -8.64 4.62 -7.94
CA PRO A 58 -9.13 3.89 -9.10
C PRO A 58 -8.54 4.34 -10.44
N TYR A 59 -7.87 5.50 -10.55
CA TYR A 59 -7.31 5.95 -11.83
C TYR A 59 -6.12 5.10 -12.26
N GLN A 60 -5.28 4.72 -11.30
CA GLN A 60 -4.11 3.86 -11.47
C GLN A 60 -4.40 2.42 -11.01
N MET A 61 -5.61 2.16 -10.50
CA MET A 61 -6.01 0.88 -9.91
C MET A 61 -5.10 0.46 -8.75
N LEU A 62 -4.75 1.39 -7.85
CA LEU A 62 -3.88 1.11 -6.71
C LEU A 62 -4.66 0.38 -5.61
N GLY A 63 -4.16 -0.80 -5.25
CA GLY A 63 -4.64 -1.54 -4.09
C GLY A 63 -4.17 -0.89 -2.80
N LEU A 64 -5.05 -0.88 -1.80
CA LEU A 64 -4.67 -0.50 -0.44
C LEU A 64 -3.70 -1.55 0.11
N ILE A 65 -2.57 -1.09 0.63
CA ILE A 65 -1.64 -1.93 1.39
C ILE A 65 -2.12 -1.94 2.85
N GLU A 66 -2.74 -3.06 3.24
CA GLU A 66 -3.21 -3.26 4.61
C GLU A 66 -2.04 -3.45 5.58
N ASP A 67 -2.30 -3.27 6.87
CA ASP A 67 -1.27 -3.28 7.92
C ASP A 67 -0.45 -4.59 7.96
N ASP A 68 -1.09 -5.73 7.70
CA ASP A 68 -0.47 -7.06 7.69
C ASP A 68 0.54 -7.23 6.54
N LEU A 69 0.16 -6.80 5.34
CA LEU A 69 1.03 -6.82 4.17
C LEU A 69 2.16 -5.78 4.31
N ARG A 70 1.85 -4.60 4.85
CA ARG A 70 2.86 -3.57 5.15
C ARG A 70 3.93 -4.11 6.10
N GLU A 71 3.52 -4.79 7.17
CA GLU A 71 4.42 -5.39 8.14
C GLU A 71 5.25 -6.52 7.50
N ALA A 72 4.61 -7.42 6.75
CA ALA A 72 5.30 -8.50 6.05
C ALA A 72 6.36 -7.99 5.05
N MET A 73 6.08 -6.89 4.35
CA MET A 73 7.00 -6.23 3.42
C MET A 73 8.06 -5.34 4.11
N GLY A 74 7.91 -5.06 5.40
CA GLY A 74 8.82 -4.19 6.16
C GLY A 74 8.79 -2.72 5.71
N LEU A 75 7.63 -2.19 5.31
CA LEU A 75 7.53 -0.80 4.84
C LEU A 75 7.75 0.21 5.98
N ASP A 76 8.34 1.35 5.64
CA ASP A 76 8.81 2.33 6.62
C ASP A 76 7.84 3.50 6.83
N VAL A 77 6.88 3.66 5.91
CA VAL A 77 5.99 4.83 5.84
C VAL A 77 4.53 4.37 5.69
N ILE A 78 3.61 5.17 6.21
CA ILE A 78 2.17 5.05 5.99
C ILE A 78 1.62 6.34 5.41
N GLY A 79 0.65 6.22 4.49
CA GLY A 79 -0.05 7.37 3.92
C GLY A 79 -1.12 7.92 4.86
N VAL A 80 -1.18 9.24 4.97
CA VAL A 80 -2.28 9.93 5.66
C VAL A 80 -3.14 10.60 4.60
N PHE A 81 -4.28 9.97 4.31
CA PHE A 81 -5.18 10.43 3.26
C PHE A 81 -6.26 11.38 3.81
N PRO A 82 -6.64 12.43 3.06
CA PRO A 82 -7.74 13.29 3.44
C PRO A 82 -9.08 12.53 3.43
N ARG A 83 -10.06 13.04 4.17
CA ARG A 83 -11.43 12.48 4.20
C ARG A 83 -12.10 12.44 2.82
N LYS A 84 -11.76 13.39 1.94
CA LYS A 84 -12.34 13.53 0.60
C LYS A 84 -11.40 12.96 -0.46
N THR A 85 -11.98 12.35 -1.48
CA THR A 85 -11.29 11.95 -2.72
C THR A 85 -10.77 13.17 -3.49
N MET A 86 -9.94 12.95 -4.52
CA MET A 86 -9.45 14.03 -5.40
C MET A 86 -10.56 14.80 -6.14
N PHE A 87 -11.78 14.25 -6.21
CA PHE A 87 -12.96 14.88 -6.80
C PHE A 87 -13.85 15.60 -5.76
N GLY A 88 -13.44 15.63 -4.50
CA GLY A 88 -14.16 16.32 -3.43
C GLY A 88 -15.29 15.53 -2.77
N PHE A 89 -15.51 14.27 -3.15
CA PHE A 89 -16.50 13.39 -2.51
C PHE A 89 -15.95 12.77 -1.22
N PRO A 90 -16.75 12.61 -0.15
CA PRO A 90 -16.37 11.80 1.02
C PRO A 90 -15.97 10.37 0.61
N ASN A 91 -14.86 9.86 1.18
CA ASN A 91 -14.33 8.53 0.85
C ASN A 91 -14.98 7.42 1.69
N GLU A 92 -16.29 7.27 1.55
CA GLU A 92 -17.16 6.40 2.35
C GLU A 92 -17.96 5.45 1.42
N ASN A 93 -18.77 4.53 1.97
CA ASN A 93 -19.67 3.64 1.20
C ASN A 93 -18.98 2.68 0.22
N TRP A 94 -17.91 2.03 0.66
CA TRP A 94 -17.19 1.02 -0.10
C TRP A 94 -18.08 -0.16 -0.47
N LYS A 95 -17.93 -0.67 -1.69
CA LYS A 95 -18.69 -1.81 -2.19
C LYS A 95 -17.78 -2.81 -2.92
N PRO A 96 -18.07 -4.12 -2.86
CA PRO A 96 -17.44 -5.07 -3.74
C PRO A 96 -17.68 -4.71 -5.21
N TRP A 97 -16.67 -4.93 -6.04
CA TRP A 97 -16.76 -4.71 -7.48
C TRP A 97 -16.06 -5.85 -8.22
N ARG A 98 -16.73 -6.42 -9.23
CA ARG A 98 -16.12 -7.36 -10.15
C ARG A 98 -15.79 -6.63 -11.45
N ALA A 99 -14.50 -6.40 -11.68
CA ALA A 99 -14.05 -5.80 -12.93
C ALA A 99 -14.35 -6.75 -14.10
N ARG A 100 -15.01 -6.24 -15.15
CA ARG A 100 -15.52 -7.05 -16.27
C ARG A 100 -14.42 -7.65 -17.16
N SER A 101 -13.19 -7.16 -17.03
CA SER A 101 -12.06 -7.49 -17.90
C SER A 101 -11.19 -8.65 -17.40
N PHE A 102 -11.47 -9.18 -16.21
CA PHE A 102 -10.73 -10.29 -15.61
C PHE A 102 -11.63 -11.52 -15.59
N GLY A 103 -11.12 -12.66 -16.07
CA GLY A 103 -11.87 -13.90 -16.21
C GLY A 103 -12.39 -14.44 -14.87
N PRO A 104 -13.27 -15.46 -14.91
CA PRO A 104 -13.90 -16.02 -13.70
C PRO A 104 -12.92 -16.57 -12.66
N GLU A 105 -11.65 -16.79 -13.03
CA GLU A 105 -10.62 -17.40 -12.17
C GLU A 105 -9.69 -16.40 -11.46
N THR A 106 -9.87 -15.11 -11.71
CA THR A 106 -9.07 -14.05 -11.09
C THR A 106 -9.82 -13.41 -9.93
N PHE A 107 -9.37 -13.74 -8.72
CA PHE A 107 -9.76 -13.26 -7.38
C PHE A 107 -10.96 -13.95 -6.75
#